data_AF-A0A2V1D1F4-F1
#
_entry.id   AF-A0A2V1D1F4-F1
#
_cell.length_a   1.000
_cell.length_b   1.000
_cell.length_c   1.000
_cell.angle_alpha   90.00
_cell.angle_beta   90.00
_cell.angle_gamma   90.00
#
_symmetry.space_group_name_H-M   'P 1'
#
loop_
_entity.id
_entity.type
_entity.pdbx_description
1 polymer ?
#
loop_
_entity_poly.entity_id
_entity_poly.type
_entity_poly.pdbx_seq_one_letter_code
_entity_poly.pdbx_strand_id
1 'polypeptide(L)'
;MSKIGELIMLGQILWVSIIVLLVMAYVTVGLRLFVRYRITKSPGWDDAAMVLTLMLFTCYATFLIIITRRGAEQRLFALNDIHVTLVYIQLSEVFYILTTTTLKISLGLSFLRVLTRRWQTMLIRILLVASTAYGLFYFLTAIFACGNPAKFTNTLLGSRRCLPRAFILSTGYLYGAVNIIADWTFVLIPICVLVDSNLDRRAKISVSIVMALGAVGSVSSIMRMVYLKGLLILRGGLDPDAIKATIWATAEPGTGIIAASIALLRPLVRNITTSVRTRASAYGSRKASVGTSKLHSGDSTIELTSTYGTQTSIYSTNTANRNDDPWSPTVVVGHGVPQRVLSVHMVGGKGPAVPPKR
;
A
#
# COMPACT_ATOMS: atom_id res chain seq x y z
N MET A 1 35.46 -15.16 -14.65
CA MET A 1 34.95 -14.65 -13.36
C MET A 1 34.88 -15.83 -12.40
N SER A 2 35.58 -15.77 -11.27
CA SER A 2 35.59 -16.88 -10.29
C SER A 2 34.18 -17.06 -9.70
N LYS A 3 33.73 -18.31 -9.50
CA LYS A 3 32.44 -18.62 -8.84
C LYS A 3 32.27 -17.84 -7.52
N ILE A 4 33.35 -17.66 -6.79
CA ILE A 4 33.42 -16.88 -5.54
C ILE A 4 32.99 -15.41 -5.74
N GLY A 5 33.40 -14.78 -6.84
CA GLY A 5 33.00 -13.40 -7.16
C GLY A 5 31.50 -13.26 -7.43
N GLU A 6 30.87 -14.25 -8.08
CA GLU A 6 29.42 -14.27 -8.29
C GLU A 6 28.66 -14.39 -6.96
N LEU A 7 29.14 -15.25 -6.04
CA LEU A 7 28.52 -15.42 -4.73
C LEU A 7 28.57 -14.14 -3.89
N ILE A 8 29.70 -13.43 -3.88
CA ILE A 8 29.86 -12.18 -3.12
C ILE A 8 28.91 -11.11 -3.67
N MET A 9 28.86 -10.95 -4.99
CA MET A 9 27.96 -9.99 -5.65
C MET A 9 26.49 -10.30 -5.35
N LEU A 10 26.07 -11.56 -5.46
CA LEU A 10 24.70 -11.98 -5.15
C LEU A 10 24.34 -11.76 -3.67
N GLY A 11 25.30 -12.00 -2.76
CA GLY A 11 25.13 -11.74 -1.34
C GLY A 11 24.91 -10.25 -1.03
N GLN A 12 25.66 -9.36 -1.69
CA GLN A 12 25.49 -7.91 -1.56
C GLN A 12 24.12 -7.44 -2.11
N ILE A 13 23.72 -7.94 -3.29
CA ILE A 13 22.41 -7.64 -3.88
C ILE A 13 21.27 -8.09 -2.95
N LEU A 14 21.38 -9.29 -2.37
CA LEU A 14 20.42 -9.78 -1.40
C LEU A 14 20.34 -8.86 -0.16
N TRP A 15 21.47 -8.46 0.39
CA TRP A 15 21.50 -7.58 1.57
C TRP A 15 20.85 -6.21 1.30
N VAL A 16 21.18 -5.58 0.16
CA VAL A 16 20.58 -4.28 -0.23
C VAL A 16 19.08 -4.42 -0.47
N SER A 17 18.65 -5.46 -1.20
CA SER A 17 17.23 -5.69 -1.50
C SER A 17 16.38 -5.89 -0.24
N ILE A 18 16.89 -6.63 0.76
CA ILE A 18 16.23 -6.80 2.05
C ILE A 18 16.00 -5.44 2.73
N ILE A 19 17.03 -4.60 2.82
CA ILE A 19 16.94 -3.29 3.51
C ILE A 19 15.95 -2.38 2.80
N VAL A 20 16.04 -2.28 1.47
CA VAL A 20 15.15 -1.42 0.68
C VAL A 20 13.70 -1.85 0.83
N LEU A 21 13.42 -3.15 0.69
CA LEU A 21 12.05 -3.68 0.84
C LEU A 21 11.52 -3.49 2.26
N LEU A 22 12.35 -3.68 3.29
CA LEU A 22 11.96 -3.50 4.68
C LEU A 22 11.61 -2.04 4.97
N VAL A 23 12.45 -1.08 4.59
CA VAL A 23 12.20 0.35 4.77
C VAL A 23 10.92 0.77 4.05
N MET A 24 10.76 0.36 2.78
CA MET A 24 9.55 0.66 2.01
C MET A 24 8.29 0.04 2.63
N ALA A 25 8.38 -1.18 3.16
CA ALA A 25 7.28 -1.83 3.87
C ALA A 25 6.87 -1.07 5.13
N TYR A 26 7.83 -0.64 5.97
CA TYR A 26 7.54 0.17 7.17
C TYR A 26 6.88 1.50 6.83
N VAL A 27 7.40 2.22 5.83
CA VAL A 27 6.84 3.51 5.39
C VAL A 27 5.41 3.34 4.87
N THR A 28 5.17 2.34 4.00
CA THR A 28 3.86 2.13 3.39
C THR A 28 2.82 1.61 4.38
N VAL A 29 3.18 0.70 5.28
CA VAL A 29 2.29 0.23 6.35
C VAL A 29 2.02 1.34 7.37
N GLY A 30 3.04 2.12 7.76
CA GLY A 30 2.85 3.27 8.64
C GLY A 30 1.86 4.28 8.06
N LEU A 31 1.98 4.57 6.77
CA LEU A 31 1.03 5.43 6.06
C LEU A 31 -0.37 4.81 5.99
N ARG A 32 -0.50 3.50 5.72
CA ARG A 32 -1.78 2.77 5.77
C ARG A 32 -2.47 2.94 7.12
N LEU A 33 -1.74 2.72 8.22
CA LEU A 33 -2.26 2.85 9.58
C LEU A 33 -2.69 4.29 9.86
N PHE A 34 -1.86 5.28 9.49
CA PHE A 34 -2.20 6.69 9.67
C PHE A 34 -3.54 7.05 8.98
N VAL A 35 -3.74 6.59 7.75
CA VAL A 35 -5.01 6.81 7.03
C VAL A 35 -6.19 6.15 7.76
N ARG A 36 -6.05 4.88 8.18
CA ARG A 36 -7.11 4.13 8.83
C ARG A 36 -7.52 4.72 10.19
N TYR A 37 -6.54 5.12 11.01
CA TYR A 37 -6.79 5.65 12.34
C TYR A 37 -7.22 7.12 12.33
N ARG A 38 -6.58 7.97 11.52
CA ARG A 38 -6.85 9.42 11.56
C ARG A 38 -7.88 9.90 10.55
N ILE A 39 -7.91 9.31 9.35
CA ILE A 39 -8.67 9.86 8.22
C ILE A 39 -9.97 9.09 8.03
N THR A 40 -9.90 7.78 7.83
CA THR A 40 -11.09 6.94 7.62
C THR A 40 -11.74 6.50 8.95
N LYS A 41 -11.02 6.61 10.08
CA LYS A 41 -11.47 6.24 11.43
C LYS A 41 -12.16 4.87 11.50
N SER A 42 -11.64 3.90 10.75
CA SER A 42 -12.24 2.55 10.61
C SER A 42 -11.15 1.49 10.63
N PRO A 43 -10.53 1.22 11.80
CA PRO A 43 -9.56 0.15 11.93
C PRO A 43 -10.24 -1.19 11.62
N GLY A 44 -9.54 -2.07 10.90
CA GLY A 44 -10.04 -3.41 10.60
C GLY A 44 -9.10 -4.52 11.03
N TRP A 45 -9.64 -5.73 11.08
CA TRP A 45 -8.86 -6.96 11.23
C TRP A 45 -7.83 -7.13 10.09
N ASP A 46 -8.09 -6.56 8.91
CA ASP A 46 -7.12 -6.51 7.82
C ASP A 46 -5.84 -5.73 8.18
N ASP A 47 -5.98 -4.64 8.95
CA ASP A 47 -4.85 -3.82 9.38
C ASP A 47 -4.04 -4.51 10.48
N ALA A 48 -4.70 -5.19 11.42
CA ALA A 48 -4.03 -6.02 12.43
C ALA A 48 -3.24 -7.17 11.78
N ALA A 49 -3.83 -7.87 10.81
CA ALA A 49 -3.15 -8.90 10.04
C ALA A 49 -1.97 -8.34 9.23
N MET A 50 -2.08 -7.11 8.71
CA MET A 50 -0.96 -6.46 8.00
C MET A 50 0.20 -6.12 8.95
N VAL A 51 -0.10 -5.63 10.16
CA VAL A 51 0.94 -5.37 11.17
C VAL A 51 1.63 -6.67 11.59
N LEU A 52 0.87 -7.75 11.80
CA LEU A 52 1.44 -9.07 12.08
C LEU A 52 2.34 -9.54 10.93
N THR A 53 1.91 -9.35 9.68
CA THR A 53 2.71 -9.66 8.48
C THR A 53 4.02 -8.87 8.48
N LEU A 54 4.00 -7.58 8.80
CA LEU A 54 5.20 -6.74 8.87
C LEU A 54 6.16 -7.21 9.97
N MET A 55 5.65 -7.59 11.14
CA MET A 55 6.49 -8.14 12.22
C MET A 55 7.17 -9.45 11.81
N LEU A 56 6.42 -10.37 11.19
CA LEU A 56 6.95 -11.64 10.68
C LEU A 56 7.99 -11.41 9.57
N PHE A 57 7.73 -10.47 8.66
CA PHE A 57 8.67 -10.09 7.61
C PHE A 57 9.96 -9.50 8.17
N THR A 58 9.87 -8.75 9.28
CA THR A 58 11.04 -8.19 9.98
C THR A 58 11.89 -9.30 10.62
N CYS A 59 11.25 -10.29 11.26
CA CYS A 59 11.97 -11.47 11.76
C CYS A 59 12.67 -12.23 10.63
N TYR A 60 11.96 -12.48 9.53
CA TYR A 60 12.53 -13.09 8.32
C TYR A 60 13.75 -12.33 7.79
N ALA A 61 13.61 -11.01 7.62
CA ALA A 61 14.69 -10.14 7.16
C ALA A 61 15.91 -10.18 8.10
N THR A 62 15.67 -10.20 9.41
CA THR A 62 16.75 -10.27 10.42
C THR A 62 17.56 -11.55 10.28
N PHE A 63 16.91 -12.71 10.11
CA PHE A 63 17.61 -13.97 9.90
C PHE A 63 18.41 -13.98 8.60
N LEU A 64 17.86 -13.44 7.50
CA LEU A 64 18.59 -13.32 6.25
C LEU A 64 19.80 -12.38 6.34
N ILE A 65 19.71 -11.29 7.09
CA ILE A 65 20.85 -10.39 7.35
C ILE A 65 21.96 -11.13 8.11
N ILE A 66 21.61 -11.96 9.09
CA ILE A 66 22.59 -12.78 9.82
C ILE A 66 23.25 -13.79 8.88
N ILE A 67 22.46 -14.48 8.04
CA ILE A 67 22.96 -15.47 7.07
C ILE A 67 23.91 -14.81 6.05
N THR A 68 23.52 -13.66 5.49
CA THR A 68 24.36 -12.92 4.52
C THR A 68 25.66 -12.41 5.13
N ARG A 69 25.64 -11.94 6.38
CA ARG A 69 26.86 -11.57 7.11
C ARG A 69 27.78 -12.76 7.34
N ARG A 70 27.25 -13.90 7.81
CA ARG A 70 28.02 -15.14 7.95
C ARG A 70 28.57 -15.64 6.62
N GLY A 71 27.85 -15.39 5.51
CA GLY A 71 28.31 -15.66 4.16
C GLY A 71 29.48 -14.79 3.71
N ALA A 72 29.41 -13.48 3.97
CA ALA A 72 30.49 -12.56 3.67
C ALA A 72 31.79 -12.90 4.43
N GLU A 73 31.66 -13.37 5.68
CA GLU A 73 32.79 -13.79 6.52
C GLU A 73 33.31 -15.21 6.20
N GLN A 74 32.77 -15.88 5.17
CA GLN A 74 33.07 -17.28 4.82
C GLN A 74 32.83 -18.29 5.96
N ARG A 75 32.05 -17.91 6.99
CA ARG A 75 31.73 -18.75 8.15
C ARG A 75 30.60 -19.74 7.91
N LEU A 76 29.98 -19.73 6.72
CA LEU A 76 28.86 -20.63 6.39
C LEU A 76 29.23 -22.12 6.50
N PHE A 77 30.49 -22.49 6.21
CA PHE A 77 30.99 -23.87 6.22
C PHE A 77 32.06 -24.13 7.28
N ALA A 78 32.29 -23.18 8.20
CA ALA A 78 33.18 -23.44 9.32
C ALA A 78 32.59 -24.58 10.17
N LEU A 79 33.36 -25.64 10.38
CA LEU A 79 32.90 -26.87 11.06
C LEU A 79 32.29 -26.59 12.44
N ASN A 80 32.75 -25.53 13.10
CA ASN A 80 32.26 -25.13 14.42
C ASN A 80 30.92 -24.36 14.37
N ASP A 81 30.56 -23.76 13.22
CA ASP A 81 29.43 -22.83 13.07
C ASP A 81 28.30 -23.32 12.16
N ILE A 82 28.52 -24.43 11.45
CA ILE A 82 27.59 -24.97 10.46
C ILE A 82 26.21 -25.26 11.07
N HIS A 83 26.18 -25.82 12.28
CA HIS A 83 24.94 -26.11 13.01
C HIS A 83 24.08 -24.87 13.23
N VAL A 84 24.71 -23.77 13.64
CA VAL A 84 24.02 -22.50 13.90
C VAL A 84 23.51 -21.89 12.58
N THR A 85 24.27 -22.00 11.49
CA THR A 85 23.85 -21.51 10.17
C THR A 85 22.62 -22.26 9.65
N LEU A 86 22.59 -23.60 9.78
CA LEU A 86 21.43 -24.39 9.35
C LEU A 86 20.16 -24.03 10.14
N VAL A 87 20.30 -23.76 11.44
CA VAL A 87 19.16 -23.31 12.27
C VAL A 87 18.62 -21.97 11.78
N TYR A 88 19.49 -21.00 11.45
CA TYR A 88 19.04 -19.72 10.91
C TYR A 88 18.36 -19.86 9.54
N ILE A 89 18.87 -20.73 8.66
CA ILE A 89 18.24 -21.01 7.37
C ILE A 89 16.85 -21.60 7.58
N GLN A 90 16.72 -22.60 8.47
CA GLN A 90 15.44 -23.20 8.80
C GLN A 90 14.44 -22.18 9.37
N LEU A 91 14.89 -21.34 10.31
CA LEU A 91 14.06 -20.29 10.88
C LEU A 91 13.63 -19.28 9.79
N SER A 92 14.53 -18.90 8.89
CA SER A 92 14.18 -17.99 7.79
C SER A 92 13.10 -18.59 6.88
N GLU A 93 13.16 -19.89 6.57
CA GLU A 93 12.12 -20.56 5.79
C GLU A 93 10.77 -20.56 6.51
N VAL A 94 10.76 -20.86 7.81
CA VAL A 94 9.56 -20.86 8.64
C VAL A 94 8.92 -19.47 8.70
N PHE A 95 9.71 -18.42 8.94
CA PHE A 95 9.20 -17.05 8.97
C PHE A 95 8.75 -16.55 7.60
N TYR A 96 9.38 -17.01 6.52
CA TYR A 96 8.92 -16.74 5.16
C TYR A 96 7.50 -17.31 4.93
N ILE A 97 7.27 -18.58 5.27
CA ILE A 97 5.94 -19.23 5.12
C ILE A 97 4.88 -18.49 5.94
N LEU A 98 5.20 -18.16 7.20
CA LEU A 98 4.28 -17.40 8.06
C LEU A 98 3.97 -16.02 7.48
N THR A 99 4.98 -15.33 6.94
CA THR A 99 4.82 -14.00 6.35
C THR A 99 3.91 -14.04 5.14
N THR A 100 4.16 -14.94 4.17
CA THR A 100 3.35 -15.03 2.95
C THR A 100 1.92 -15.50 3.23
N THR A 101 1.72 -16.43 4.15
CA THR A 101 0.38 -16.85 4.57
C THR A 101 -0.38 -15.71 5.26
N THR A 102 0.24 -15.00 6.19
CA THR A 102 -0.41 -13.88 6.89
C THR A 102 -0.69 -12.70 5.94
N LEU A 103 0.20 -12.45 4.98
CA LEU A 103 0.01 -11.46 3.92
C LEU A 103 -1.25 -11.75 3.11
N LYS A 104 -1.43 -13.01 2.68
CA LYS A 104 -2.62 -13.44 1.94
C LYS A 104 -3.89 -13.31 2.78
N ILE A 105 -3.82 -13.58 4.09
CA ILE A 105 -4.93 -13.33 5.02
C ILE A 105 -5.29 -11.85 5.06
N SER A 106 -4.32 -10.95 5.23
CA SER A 106 -4.56 -9.51 5.23
C SER A 106 -5.17 -9.02 3.91
N LEU A 107 -4.64 -9.49 2.77
CA LEU A 107 -5.16 -9.19 1.44
C LEU A 107 -6.59 -9.71 1.25
N GLY A 108 -6.84 -10.97 1.60
CA GLY A 108 -8.15 -11.60 1.54
C GLY A 108 -9.20 -10.85 2.36
N LEU A 109 -8.88 -10.50 3.61
CA LEU A 109 -9.76 -9.69 4.46
C LEU A 109 -10.02 -8.30 3.86
N SER A 110 -8.99 -7.67 3.28
CA SER A 110 -9.13 -6.36 2.61
C SER A 110 -10.06 -6.46 1.41
N PHE A 111 -9.96 -7.52 0.59
CA PHE A 111 -10.84 -7.73 -0.55
C PHE A 111 -12.27 -8.09 -0.16
N LEU A 112 -12.46 -8.96 0.85
CA LEU A 112 -13.79 -9.34 1.34
C LEU A 112 -14.58 -8.14 1.88
N ARG A 113 -13.90 -7.09 2.35
CA ARG A 113 -14.51 -5.83 2.79
C ARG A 113 -14.94 -4.93 1.62
N VAL A 114 -14.28 -5.02 0.47
CA VAL A 114 -14.50 -4.15 -0.70
C VAL A 114 -15.46 -4.77 -1.70
N LEU A 115 -15.41 -6.08 -1.87
CA LEU A 115 -16.20 -6.80 -2.87
C LEU A 115 -17.62 -7.05 -2.37
N THR A 116 -18.59 -6.75 -3.22
CA THR A 116 -20.02 -6.91 -2.92
C THR A 116 -20.66 -8.08 -3.67
N ARG A 117 -20.04 -8.54 -4.76
CA ARG A 117 -20.55 -9.66 -5.57
C ARG A 117 -20.31 -10.98 -4.85
N ARG A 118 -21.36 -11.79 -4.71
CA ARG A 118 -21.33 -13.09 -4.00
C ARG A 118 -20.31 -14.06 -4.60
N TRP A 119 -20.25 -14.18 -5.92
CA TRP A 119 -19.34 -15.11 -6.60
C TRP A 119 -17.86 -14.75 -6.36
N GLN A 120 -17.52 -13.46 -6.41
CA GLN A 120 -16.15 -12.97 -6.12
C GLN A 120 -15.76 -13.19 -4.65
N THR A 121 -16.69 -12.92 -3.75
CA THR A 121 -16.50 -13.10 -2.29
C THR A 121 -16.30 -14.58 -1.95
N MET A 122 -17.10 -15.48 -2.53
CA MET A 122 -16.96 -16.91 -2.32
C MET A 122 -15.65 -17.45 -2.87
N LEU A 123 -15.23 -17.00 -4.06
CA LEU A 123 -13.97 -17.41 -4.66
C LEU A 123 -12.77 -17.03 -3.80
N ILE A 124 -12.71 -15.79 -3.29
CA ILE A 124 -11.64 -15.37 -2.36
C ILE A 124 -11.68 -16.16 -1.06
N ARG A 125 -12.87 -16.44 -0.53
CA ARG A 125 -13.01 -17.20 0.71
C ARG A 125 -12.46 -18.62 0.56
N ILE A 126 -12.82 -19.30 -0.53
CA ILE A 126 -12.33 -20.66 -0.84
C ILE A 126 -10.81 -20.63 -1.02
N LEU A 127 -10.31 -19.69 -1.83
CA LEU A 127 -8.87 -19.52 -2.07
C LEU A 127 -8.10 -19.24 -0.77
N LEU A 128 -8.63 -18.37 0.09
CA LEU A 128 -7.99 -17.99 1.34
C LEU A 128 -7.93 -19.17 2.32
N VAL A 129 -9.03 -19.92 2.44
CA VAL A 129 -9.07 -21.13 3.28
C VAL A 129 -8.09 -22.17 2.74
N ALA A 130 -8.09 -22.42 1.43
CA ALA A 130 -7.18 -23.38 0.80
C ALA A 130 -5.70 -22.99 0.97
N SER A 131 -5.35 -21.74 0.68
CA SER A 131 -3.98 -21.23 0.81
C SER A 131 -3.51 -21.21 2.27
N THR A 132 -4.38 -20.85 3.21
CA THR A 132 -4.04 -20.84 4.64
C THR A 132 -3.89 -22.25 5.19
N ALA A 133 -4.79 -23.18 4.84
CA ALA A 133 -4.71 -24.57 5.25
C ALA A 133 -3.43 -25.24 4.72
N TYR A 134 -3.11 -25.01 3.44
CA TYR A 134 -1.89 -25.56 2.84
C TYR A 134 -0.62 -24.89 3.38
N GLY A 135 -0.65 -23.59 3.67
CA GLY A 135 0.44 -22.88 4.33
C GLY A 135 0.71 -23.40 5.74
N LEU A 136 -0.35 -23.67 6.52
CA LEU A 136 -0.23 -24.28 7.85
C LEU A 136 0.33 -25.70 7.76
N PHE A 137 -0.13 -26.50 6.79
CA PHE A 137 0.39 -27.83 6.54
C PHE A 137 1.89 -27.80 6.20
N TYR A 138 2.32 -26.90 5.31
CA TYR A 138 3.73 -26.74 4.95
C TYR A 138 4.57 -26.22 6.12
N PHE A 139 4.05 -25.30 6.92
CA PHE A 139 4.69 -24.83 8.16
C PHE A 139 4.93 -25.96 9.16
N LEU A 140 3.90 -26.79 9.42
CA LEU A 140 4.03 -27.95 10.32
C LEU A 140 5.04 -28.96 9.76
N THR A 141 5.01 -29.21 8.46
CA THR A 141 5.97 -30.09 7.79
C THR A 141 7.39 -29.54 7.92
N ALA A 142 7.60 -28.23 7.78
CA ALA A 142 8.91 -27.60 7.90
C ALA A 142 9.46 -27.69 9.34
N ILE A 143 8.62 -27.49 10.37
CA ILE A 143 9.07 -27.60 11.77
C ILE A 143 9.35 -29.05 12.16
N PHE A 144 8.47 -29.97 11.77
CA PHE A 144 8.53 -31.37 12.17
C PHE A 144 9.22 -32.28 11.14
N ALA A 145 9.86 -31.72 10.11
CA ALA A 145 10.53 -32.46 9.02
C ALA A 145 11.50 -33.54 9.53
N CYS A 146 12.11 -33.29 10.69
CA CYS A 146 13.12 -34.12 11.31
C CYS A 146 12.76 -34.51 12.77
N GLY A 147 11.46 -34.48 13.13
CA GLY A 147 10.98 -34.81 14.47
C GLY A 147 11.00 -33.61 15.42
N ASN A 148 11.57 -33.76 16.62
CA ASN A 148 11.51 -32.73 17.67
C ASN A 148 12.40 -31.50 17.30
N PRO A 149 11.82 -30.28 17.20
CA PRO A 149 12.57 -29.06 16.88
C PRO A 149 13.68 -28.75 17.89
N ALA A 150 13.57 -29.20 19.15
CA ALA A 150 14.59 -29.02 20.18
C ALA A 150 15.85 -29.88 19.98
N LYS A 151 15.80 -30.91 19.12
CA LYS A 151 16.95 -31.81 18.82
C LYS A 151 17.41 -31.71 17.36
N PHE A 152 16.95 -30.69 16.63
CA PHE A 152 17.18 -30.51 15.19
C PHE A 152 18.69 -30.56 14.81
N THR A 153 19.53 -30.01 15.68
CA THR A 153 20.99 -29.95 15.54
C THR A 153 21.67 -31.33 15.45
N ASN A 154 21.19 -32.31 16.25
CA ASN A 154 21.72 -33.68 16.27
C ASN A 154 21.14 -34.56 15.16
N THR A 155 19.90 -34.26 14.72
CA THR A 155 19.19 -35.04 13.70
C THR A 155 19.74 -34.78 12.29
N LEU A 156 20.23 -33.57 12.01
CA LEU A 156 20.79 -33.15 10.72
C LEU A 156 22.10 -33.87 10.32
N LEU A 157 22.86 -34.42 11.27
CA LEU A 157 24.12 -35.10 10.98
C LEU A 157 24.08 -36.63 11.09
N GLY A 158 23.02 -37.24 11.65
CA GLY A 158 23.05 -38.70 11.88
C GLY A 158 21.76 -39.43 12.23
N SER A 159 20.58 -38.81 12.18
CA SER A 159 19.34 -39.52 12.57
C SER A 159 18.59 -40.11 11.37
N ARG A 160 18.21 -41.38 11.50
CA ARG A 160 17.41 -42.18 10.54
C ARG A 160 15.93 -41.78 10.44
N ARG A 161 15.50 -40.62 10.95
CA ARG A 161 14.07 -40.25 11.07
C ARG A 161 13.72 -38.83 10.56
N CYS A 162 14.35 -38.37 9.48
CA CYS A 162 13.84 -37.21 8.73
C CYS A 162 12.93 -37.68 7.59
N LEU A 163 11.96 -36.86 7.20
CA LEU A 163 11.12 -37.13 6.04
C LEU A 163 12.00 -37.25 4.78
N PRO A 164 11.60 -38.12 3.82
CA PRO A 164 12.36 -38.31 2.59
C PRO A 164 12.44 -37.00 1.80
N ARG A 165 13.60 -36.72 1.21
CA ARG A 165 13.85 -35.49 0.44
C ARG A 165 12.82 -35.27 -0.67
N ALA A 166 12.37 -36.35 -1.31
CA ALA A 166 11.33 -36.32 -2.34
C ALA A 166 9.99 -35.77 -1.81
N PHE A 167 9.63 -36.08 -0.56
CA PHE A 167 8.41 -35.60 0.07
C PHE A 167 8.50 -34.10 0.38
N ILE A 168 9.62 -33.64 0.95
CA ILE A 168 9.87 -32.21 1.21
C ILE A 168 9.83 -31.42 -0.10
N LEU A 169 10.45 -31.94 -1.15
CA LEU A 169 10.45 -31.30 -2.47
C LEU A 169 9.05 -31.23 -3.08
N SER A 170 8.30 -32.34 -3.07
CA SER A 170 6.94 -32.41 -3.62
C SER A 170 6.00 -31.44 -2.90
N THR A 171 6.05 -31.43 -1.56
CA THR A 171 5.22 -30.52 -0.75
C THR A 171 5.58 -29.05 -0.94
N GLY A 172 6.87 -28.73 -1.11
CA GLY A 172 7.34 -27.38 -1.43
C GLY A 172 6.92 -26.90 -2.83
N TYR A 173 6.93 -27.78 -3.84
CA TYR A 173 6.39 -27.46 -5.17
C TYR A 173 4.88 -27.21 -5.15
N LEU A 174 4.14 -28.07 -4.44
CA LEU A 174 2.71 -27.89 -4.28
C LEU A 174 2.39 -26.61 -3.50
N TYR A 175 3.21 -26.24 -2.50
CA TYR A 175 3.13 -24.94 -1.82
C TYR A 175 3.32 -23.77 -2.79
N GLY A 176 4.36 -23.85 -3.61
CA GLY A 176 4.63 -22.86 -4.65
C GLY A 176 3.46 -22.70 -5.62
N ALA A 177 2.91 -23.81 -6.11
CA ALA A 177 1.78 -23.81 -7.04
C ALA A 177 0.53 -23.16 -6.44
N VAL A 178 0.17 -23.53 -5.20
CA VAL A 178 -0.97 -22.92 -4.49
C VAL A 178 -0.75 -21.41 -4.28
N ASN A 179 0.47 -21.00 -3.94
CA ASN A 179 0.80 -19.58 -3.79
C ASN A 179 0.65 -18.81 -5.10
N ILE A 180 1.18 -19.34 -6.20
CA ILE A 180 1.08 -18.71 -7.53
C ILE A 180 -0.39 -18.56 -7.93
N ILE A 181 -1.19 -19.62 -7.81
CA ILE A 181 -2.62 -19.57 -8.14
C ILE A 181 -3.32 -18.50 -7.30
N ALA A 182 -3.00 -18.41 -6.01
CA ALA A 182 -3.57 -17.39 -5.15
C ALA A 182 -3.16 -15.96 -5.55
N ASP A 183 -1.89 -15.73 -5.90
CA ASP A 183 -1.40 -14.41 -6.30
C ASP A 183 -2.09 -13.94 -7.60
N TRP A 184 -2.16 -14.82 -8.61
CA TRP A 184 -2.88 -14.52 -9.85
C TRP A 184 -4.36 -14.23 -9.62
N THR A 185 -5.00 -14.98 -8.72
CA THR A 185 -6.40 -14.75 -8.38
C THR A 185 -6.60 -13.36 -7.75
N PHE A 186 -5.72 -12.96 -6.82
CA PHE A 186 -5.77 -11.63 -6.21
C PHE A 186 -5.52 -10.49 -7.19
N VAL A 187 -4.76 -10.74 -8.26
CA VAL A 187 -4.53 -9.77 -9.35
C VAL A 187 -5.74 -9.71 -10.30
N LEU A 188 -6.33 -10.85 -10.67
CA LEU A 188 -7.41 -10.92 -11.66
C LEU A 188 -8.74 -10.37 -11.14
N ILE A 189 -9.07 -10.60 -9.86
CA ILE A 189 -10.35 -10.14 -9.29
C ILE A 189 -10.54 -8.62 -9.42
N PRO A 190 -9.61 -7.75 -8.98
CA PRO A 190 -9.77 -6.32 -9.17
C PRO A 190 -9.80 -5.94 -10.66
N ILE A 191 -9.21 -6.75 -11.57
CA ILE A 191 -9.24 -6.48 -13.03
C ILE A 191 -10.67 -6.63 -13.54
N CYS A 192 -11.32 -7.75 -13.23
CA CYS A 192 -12.71 -7.97 -13.60
C CYS A 192 -13.61 -6.87 -13.03
N VAL A 193 -13.43 -6.51 -11.76
CA VAL A 193 -14.20 -5.42 -11.13
C VAL A 193 -13.98 -4.08 -11.85
N LEU A 194 -12.74 -3.75 -12.23
CA LEU A 194 -12.45 -2.50 -12.94
C LEU A 194 -13.03 -2.44 -14.35
N VAL A 195 -13.09 -3.56 -15.07
CA VAL A 195 -13.60 -3.61 -16.45
C VAL A 195 -15.12 -3.40 -16.45
N ASP A 196 -15.82 -3.97 -15.48
CA ASP A 196 -17.28 -3.89 -15.39
C ASP A 196 -17.79 -2.59 -14.73
N SER A 197 -16.90 -1.81 -14.10
CA SER A 197 -17.30 -0.63 -13.31
C SER A 197 -17.00 0.69 -14.02
N ASN A 198 -17.99 1.59 -14.06
CA ASN A 198 -17.85 3.00 -14.52
C ASN A 198 -17.06 3.88 -13.53
N LEU A 199 -15.82 3.49 -13.23
CA LEU A 199 -14.94 4.21 -12.32
C LEU A 199 -14.24 5.37 -13.04
N ASP A 200 -14.10 6.48 -12.32
CA ASP A 200 -13.35 7.66 -12.76
C ASP A 200 -11.92 7.29 -13.20
N ARG A 201 -11.40 7.95 -14.24
CA ARG A 201 -10.06 7.63 -14.82
C ARG A 201 -8.95 7.59 -13.78
N ARG A 202 -8.97 8.50 -12.79
CA ARG A 202 -8.00 8.55 -11.69
C ARG A 202 -8.06 7.31 -10.80
N ALA A 203 -9.27 6.83 -10.56
CA ALA A 203 -9.54 5.65 -9.76
C ALA A 203 -9.10 4.38 -10.49
N LYS A 204 -9.12 4.38 -11.83
CA LYS A 204 -8.61 3.31 -12.70
C LYS A 204 -7.07 3.23 -12.67
N ILE A 205 -6.38 4.38 -12.71
CA ILE A 205 -4.91 4.45 -12.62
C ILE A 205 -4.38 3.87 -11.30
N SER A 206 -4.95 4.28 -10.16
CA SER A 206 -4.51 3.79 -8.85
C SER A 206 -4.62 2.27 -8.73
N VAL A 207 -5.70 1.68 -9.25
CA VAL A 207 -5.89 0.23 -9.18
C VAL A 207 -4.99 -0.50 -10.19
N SER A 208 -4.72 0.10 -11.36
CA SER A 208 -3.73 -0.43 -12.31
C SER A 208 -2.32 -0.52 -11.71
N ILE A 209 -1.90 0.47 -10.90
CA ILE A 209 -0.61 0.41 -10.19
C ILE A 209 -0.56 -0.77 -9.22
N VAL A 210 -1.64 -0.99 -8.47
CA VAL A 210 -1.74 -2.12 -7.52
C VAL A 210 -1.65 -3.46 -8.25
N MET A 211 -2.32 -3.58 -9.39
CA MET A 211 -2.25 -4.79 -10.21
C MET A 211 -0.86 -5.04 -10.77
N ALA A 212 -0.18 -3.98 -11.21
CA ALA A 212 1.20 -4.09 -11.70
C ALA A 212 2.13 -4.60 -10.59
N LEU A 213 1.99 -4.09 -9.37
CA LEU A 213 2.77 -4.58 -8.23
C LEU A 213 2.42 -6.03 -7.85
N GLY A 214 1.14 -6.41 -7.95
CA GLY A 214 0.71 -7.79 -7.75
C GLY A 214 1.26 -8.75 -8.81
N ALA A 215 1.33 -8.31 -10.08
CA ALA A 215 1.95 -9.09 -11.15
C ALA A 215 3.45 -9.31 -10.93
N VAL A 216 4.16 -8.28 -10.43
CA VAL A 216 5.57 -8.42 -10.01
C VAL A 216 5.70 -9.46 -8.90
N GLY A 217 4.79 -9.45 -7.92
CA GLY A 217 4.71 -10.47 -6.87
C GLY A 217 4.54 -11.88 -7.45
N SER A 218 3.61 -12.07 -8.40
CA SER A 218 3.39 -13.36 -9.05
C SER A 218 4.61 -13.87 -9.83
N VAL A 219 5.31 -12.97 -10.54
CA VAL A 219 6.57 -13.32 -11.23
C VAL A 219 7.62 -13.76 -10.22
N SER A 220 7.69 -13.09 -9.07
CA SER A 220 8.58 -13.45 -7.97
C SER A 220 8.34 -14.87 -7.46
N SER A 221 7.08 -15.25 -7.25
CA SER A 221 6.67 -16.59 -6.81
C SER A 221 7.07 -17.68 -7.82
N ILE A 222 6.92 -17.40 -9.12
CA ILE A 222 7.33 -18.32 -10.21
C ILE A 222 8.85 -18.51 -10.22
N MET A 223 9.61 -17.41 -10.17
CA MET A 223 11.07 -17.46 -10.19
C MET A 223 11.62 -18.23 -8.98
N ARG A 224 11.03 -18.04 -7.80
CA ARG A 224 11.38 -18.84 -6.61
C ARG A 224 11.19 -20.34 -6.86
N MET A 225 10.08 -20.73 -7.51
CA MET A 225 9.80 -22.14 -7.79
C MET A 225 10.80 -22.75 -8.78
N VAL A 226 11.28 -21.98 -9.76
CA VAL A 226 12.33 -22.40 -10.71
C VAL A 226 13.65 -22.68 -9.98
N TYR A 227 14.05 -21.79 -9.08
CA TYR A 227 15.33 -21.92 -8.36
C TYR A 227 15.25 -22.76 -7.08
N LEU A 228 14.07 -23.28 -6.71
CA LEU A 228 13.85 -24.07 -5.50
C LEU A 228 14.75 -25.32 -5.43
N LYS A 229 15.10 -25.92 -6.59
CA LYS A 229 16.02 -27.07 -6.65
C LYS A 229 17.41 -26.76 -6.09
N GLY A 230 17.90 -25.53 -6.29
CA GLY A 230 19.22 -25.10 -5.80
C GLY A 230 19.29 -24.98 -4.27
N LEU A 231 18.16 -24.71 -3.61
CA LEU A 231 18.09 -24.55 -2.15
C LEU A 231 18.37 -25.85 -1.39
N LEU A 232 18.13 -27.02 -2.00
CA LEU A 232 18.31 -28.33 -1.38
C LEU A 232 19.72 -28.93 -1.59
N ILE A 233 20.51 -28.37 -2.51
CA ILE A 233 21.90 -28.79 -2.75
C ILE A 233 22.87 -28.15 -1.74
N LEU A 234 22.37 -27.29 -0.83
CA LEU A 234 23.14 -26.69 0.28
C LEU A 234 23.87 -27.69 1.19
N ARG A 235 23.59 -28.99 1.08
CA ARG A 235 24.36 -30.06 1.75
C ARG A 235 25.70 -30.39 1.08
N GLY A 236 26.00 -29.83 -0.10
CA GLY A 236 27.25 -30.02 -0.84
C GLY A 236 28.01 -28.72 -1.21
N GLY A 237 27.42 -27.55 -0.99
CA GLY A 237 28.04 -26.25 -1.28
C GLY A 237 27.02 -25.11 -1.42
N LEU A 238 27.49 -23.86 -1.44
CA LEU A 238 26.63 -22.69 -1.65
C LEU A 238 26.43 -22.49 -3.16
N ASP A 239 25.30 -22.92 -3.69
CA ASP A 239 24.98 -22.71 -5.11
C ASP A 239 24.46 -21.27 -5.34
N PRO A 240 24.92 -20.57 -6.40
CA PRO A 240 24.41 -19.25 -6.78
C PRO A 240 22.88 -19.20 -6.93
N ASP A 241 22.29 -20.31 -7.38
CA ASP A 241 20.85 -20.43 -7.60
C ASP A 241 20.04 -20.39 -6.30
N ALA A 242 20.61 -20.85 -5.18
CA ALA A 242 19.97 -20.73 -3.87
C ALA A 242 19.87 -19.27 -3.41
N ILE A 243 20.90 -18.46 -3.68
CA ILE A 243 20.89 -17.03 -3.36
C ILE A 243 19.87 -16.31 -4.24
N LYS A 244 19.83 -16.63 -5.55
CA LYS A 244 18.83 -16.11 -6.49
C LYS A 244 17.40 -16.47 -6.04
N ALA A 245 17.16 -17.72 -5.62
CA ALA A 245 15.88 -18.14 -5.05
C ALA A 245 15.48 -17.30 -3.83
N THR A 246 16.45 -17.00 -2.96
CA THR A 246 16.23 -16.20 -1.73
C THR A 246 15.89 -14.74 -2.04
N ILE A 247 16.51 -14.15 -3.07
CA ILE A 247 16.19 -12.79 -3.55
C ILE A 247 14.72 -12.73 -3.99
N TRP A 248 14.29 -13.67 -4.84
CA TRP A 248 12.89 -13.75 -5.29
C TRP A 248 11.93 -14.11 -4.15
N ALA A 249 12.34 -14.96 -3.20
CA ALA A 249 11.56 -15.27 -2.01
C ALA A 249 11.38 -14.06 -1.08
N THR A 250 12.34 -13.11 -1.08
CA THR A 250 12.23 -11.87 -0.30
C THR A 250 11.38 -10.83 -1.02
N ALA A 251 11.52 -10.73 -2.34
CA ALA A 251 10.77 -9.79 -3.16
C ALA A 251 9.26 -10.10 -3.18
N GLU A 252 8.85 -11.36 -3.14
CA GLU A 252 7.44 -11.79 -3.13
C GLU A 252 6.64 -11.13 -1.96
N PRO A 253 6.94 -11.41 -0.68
CA PRO A 253 6.22 -10.79 0.44
C PRO A 253 6.49 -9.29 0.55
N GLY A 254 7.71 -8.83 0.26
CA GLY A 254 8.06 -7.40 0.36
C GLY A 254 7.25 -6.53 -0.60
N THR A 255 7.19 -6.91 -1.89
CA THR A 255 6.38 -6.21 -2.88
C THR A 255 4.88 -6.34 -2.59
N GLY A 256 4.43 -7.50 -2.09
CA GLY A 256 3.04 -7.71 -1.70
C GLY A 256 2.57 -6.82 -0.55
N ILE A 257 3.38 -6.63 0.51
CA ILE A 257 3.07 -5.72 1.63
C ILE A 257 2.92 -4.27 1.12
N ILE A 258 3.86 -3.83 0.29
CA ILE A 258 3.88 -2.50 -0.32
C ILE A 258 2.63 -2.31 -1.20
N ALA A 259 2.36 -3.26 -2.09
CA ALA A 259 1.20 -3.22 -3.00
C ALA A 259 -0.12 -3.15 -2.24
N ALA A 260 -0.29 -4.01 -1.24
CA ALA A 260 -1.47 -4.07 -0.39
C ALA A 260 -1.71 -2.76 0.35
N SER A 261 -0.64 -2.16 0.88
CA SER A 261 -0.73 -0.91 1.61
C SER A 261 -1.03 0.26 0.68
N ILE A 262 -0.42 0.30 -0.51
CA ILE A 262 -0.69 1.32 -1.53
C ILE A 262 -2.14 1.26 -2.03
N ALA A 263 -2.68 0.06 -2.21
CA ALA A 263 -4.06 -0.13 -2.68
C ALA A 263 -5.10 0.58 -1.80
N LEU A 264 -4.84 0.66 -0.49
CA LEU A 264 -5.73 1.26 0.50
C LEU A 264 -5.54 2.77 0.68
N LEU A 265 -4.52 3.36 0.04
CA LEU A 265 -4.26 4.81 0.04
C LEU A 265 -5.11 5.56 -0.99
N ARG A 266 -5.90 4.86 -1.79
CA ARG A 266 -6.79 5.42 -2.83
C ARG A 266 -7.66 6.61 -2.37
N PRO A 267 -8.37 6.57 -1.22
CA PRO A 267 -9.12 7.74 -0.73
C PRO A 267 -8.22 8.90 -0.30
N LEU A 268 -6.99 8.62 0.13
CA LEU A 268 -6.04 9.64 0.57
C LEU A 268 -5.53 10.49 -0.58
N VAL A 269 -5.17 9.87 -1.71
CA VAL A 269 -4.71 10.60 -2.90
C VAL A 269 -5.78 11.59 -3.36
N ARG A 270 -7.06 11.23 -3.28
CA ARG A 270 -8.15 12.14 -3.60
C ARG A 270 -8.19 13.35 -2.66
N ASN A 271 -8.09 13.14 -1.35
CA ASN A 271 -8.20 14.21 -0.35
C ASN A 271 -6.96 15.12 -0.31
N ILE A 272 -5.76 14.57 -0.51
CA ILE A 272 -4.53 15.35 -0.58
C ILE A 272 -4.47 16.15 -1.89
N THR A 273 -4.80 15.55 -3.03
CA THR A 273 -4.76 16.28 -4.31
C THR A 273 -5.81 17.39 -4.38
N THR A 274 -7.00 17.21 -3.78
CA THR A 274 -7.94 18.32 -3.63
C THR A 274 -7.38 19.38 -2.69
N SER A 275 -6.90 19.02 -1.49
CA SER A 275 -6.37 19.98 -0.51
C SER A 275 -5.16 20.78 -1.04
N VAL A 276 -4.24 20.12 -1.75
CA VAL A 276 -3.08 20.76 -2.38
C VAL A 276 -3.53 21.67 -3.53
N ARG A 277 -4.50 21.25 -4.35
CA ARG A 277 -5.08 22.11 -5.41
C ARG A 277 -5.76 23.34 -4.80
N THR A 278 -6.57 23.19 -3.75
CA THR A 278 -7.23 24.33 -3.10
C THR A 278 -6.21 25.29 -2.48
N ARG A 279 -5.14 24.77 -1.85
CA ARG A 279 -4.06 25.60 -1.29
C ARG A 279 -3.22 26.27 -2.39
N ALA A 280 -2.93 25.59 -3.49
CA ALA A 280 -2.22 26.16 -4.63
C ALA A 280 -3.04 27.26 -5.33
N SER A 281 -4.36 27.05 -5.47
CA SER A 281 -5.29 28.07 -5.98
C SER A 281 -5.43 29.26 -5.03
N ALA A 282 -5.43 29.04 -3.71
CA ALA A 282 -5.42 30.10 -2.71
C ALA A 282 -4.11 30.91 -2.72
N TYR A 283 -2.97 30.24 -2.93
CA TYR A 283 -1.67 30.89 -3.06
C TYR A 283 -1.54 31.68 -4.37
N GLY A 284 -2.08 31.17 -5.48
CA GLY A 284 -2.16 31.87 -6.76
C GLY A 284 -3.07 33.11 -6.72
N SER A 285 -4.23 33.02 -6.04
CA SER A 285 -5.14 34.16 -5.88
C SER A 285 -4.54 35.29 -5.02
N ARG A 286 -3.76 34.97 -3.98
CA ARG A 286 -3.03 35.98 -3.18
C ARG A 286 -1.94 36.70 -3.96
N LYS A 287 -1.31 36.05 -4.95
CA LYS A 287 -0.36 36.71 -5.85
C LYS A 287 -1.05 37.62 -6.86
N ALA A 288 -2.26 37.26 -7.32
CA ALA A 288 -3.05 38.11 -8.20
C ALA A 288 -3.57 39.37 -7.48
N SER A 289 -3.97 39.26 -6.21
CA SER A 289 -4.45 40.41 -5.42
C SER A 289 -3.34 41.39 -4.98
N VAL A 290 -2.07 40.99 -5.01
CA VAL A 290 -0.92 41.86 -4.70
C VAL A 290 -0.43 42.64 -5.94
N GLY A 291 -0.88 42.27 -7.14
CA GLY A 291 -0.55 42.97 -8.40
C GLY A 291 -1.50 44.11 -8.78
N THR A 292 -2.67 44.22 -8.13
CA THR A 292 -3.70 45.22 -8.41
C THR A 292 -3.89 46.19 -7.25
N SER A 293 -2.81 46.79 -6.78
CA SER A 293 -2.85 48.01 -5.96
C SER A 293 -2.16 49.15 -6.70
N LYS A 294 -2.65 49.48 -7.90
CA LYS A 294 -2.52 50.83 -8.46
C LYS A 294 -3.91 51.45 -8.49
N LEU A 295 -4.15 52.14 -7.38
CA LEU A 295 -5.21 53.09 -7.11
C LEU A 295 -5.39 54.05 -8.29
N HIS A 296 -6.53 53.99 -8.96
CA HIS A 296 -7.11 55.17 -9.60
C HIS A 296 -8.42 55.45 -8.84
N SER A 297 -8.39 56.55 -8.09
CA SER A 297 -9.52 57.11 -7.35
C SER A 297 -10.71 57.29 -8.28
N GLY A 298 -11.91 56.85 -7.84
CA GLY A 298 -13.13 57.36 -8.45
C GLY A 298 -14.40 56.53 -8.35
N ASP A 299 -14.37 55.24 -7.97
CA ASP A 299 -15.59 54.43 -8.00
C ASP A 299 -15.73 53.50 -6.79
N SER A 300 -16.79 53.74 -6.01
CA SER A 300 -17.22 52.89 -4.90
C SER A 300 -17.87 51.62 -5.45
N THR A 301 -17.06 50.59 -5.69
CA THR A 301 -17.55 49.24 -5.99
C THR A 301 -17.84 48.50 -4.69
N ILE A 302 -19.10 48.12 -4.49
CA ILE A 302 -19.53 47.28 -3.35
C ILE A 302 -19.41 45.82 -3.80
N GLU A 303 -18.41 45.10 -3.27
CA GLU A 303 -18.31 43.64 -3.46
C GLU A 303 -19.28 42.91 -2.52
N LEU A 304 -20.31 42.28 -3.08
CA LEU A 304 -21.21 41.39 -2.33
C LEU A 304 -20.78 39.94 -2.54
N THR A 305 -20.24 39.32 -1.48
CA THR A 305 -19.96 37.89 -1.46
C THR A 305 -21.18 37.13 -0.94
N SER A 306 -21.95 36.49 -1.83
CA SER A 306 -23.00 35.55 -1.42
C SER A 306 -22.41 34.14 -1.34
N THR A 307 -22.53 33.50 -0.18
CA THR A 307 -22.14 32.09 0.00
C THR A 307 -23.40 31.25 0.19
N TYR A 308 -23.85 30.56 -0.87
CA TYR A 308 -24.86 29.51 -0.77
C TYR A 308 -24.43 28.30 -1.60
N GLY A 309 -23.97 27.26 -0.93
CA GLY A 309 -23.45 26.07 -1.60
C GLY A 309 -22.17 26.34 -2.41
N THR A 310 -21.62 25.28 -2.99
CA THR A 310 -20.28 25.18 -3.57
C THR A 310 -20.04 25.99 -4.87
N GLN A 311 -20.67 27.15 -5.04
CA GLN A 311 -20.43 28.08 -6.15
C GLN A 311 -20.36 29.53 -5.66
N THR A 312 -19.21 30.15 -5.83
CA THR A 312 -18.99 31.60 -5.73
C THR A 312 -19.19 32.23 -7.10
N SER A 313 -20.21 33.07 -7.26
CA SER A 313 -20.36 33.98 -8.39
C SER A 313 -20.05 35.42 -7.94
N ILE A 314 -19.23 36.11 -8.72
CA ILE A 314 -18.84 37.51 -8.50
C ILE A 314 -19.76 38.37 -9.36
N TYR A 315 -20.43 39.36 -8.76
CA TYR A 315 -21.26 40.34 -9.48
C TYR A 315 -20.71 41.74 -9.23
N SER A 316 -20.52 42.48 -10.32
CA SER A 316 -20.13 43.90 -10.30
C SER A 316 -21.32 44.74 -10.76
N THR A 317 -21.80 45.66 -9.92
CA THR A 317 -22.75 46.69 -10.34
C THR A 317 -21.99 47.95 -10.73
N ASN A 318 -22.22 48.46 -11.93
CA ASN A 318 -21.60 49.69 -12.43
C ASN A 318 -22.60 50.84 -12.29
N THR A 319 -22.43 51.71 -11.29
CA THR A 319 -23.29 52.89 -11.07
C THR A 319 -22.65 54.11 -11.73
N ALA A 320 -22.61 54.12 -13.06
CA ALA A 320 -21.95 55.18 -13.83
C ALA A 320 -22.84 56.41 -14.10
N ASN A 321 -24.10 56.45 -13.63
CA ASN A 321 -25.00 57.58 -13.88
C ASN A 321 -25.38 58.32 -12.59
N ARG A 322 -24.86 59.54 -12.48
CA ARG A 322 -24.94 60.43 -11.32
C ARG A 322 -26.28 61.17 -11.27
N ASN A 323 -27.40 60.46 -11.24
CA ASN A 323 -28.74 61.03 -11.01
C ASN A 323 -29.77 60.05 -10.44
N ASP A 324 -29.41 58.81 -10.10
CA ASP A 324 -30.36 57.86 -9.52
C ASP A 324 -30.36 57.90 -7.99
N ASP A 325 -31.57 57.87 -7.44
CA ASP A 325 -31.86 58.02 -6.01
C ASP A 325 -31.06 57.01 -5.16
N PRO A 326 -30.49 57.41 -4.00
CA PRO A 326 -29.68 56.52 -3.14
C PRO A 326 -30.44 55.31 -2.55
N TRP A 327 -31.74 55.21 -2.79
CA TRP A 327 -32.64 54.21 -2.19
C TRP A 327 -33.32 53.28 -3.21
N SER A 328 -32.92 53.30 -4.49
CA SER A 328 -33.39 52.31 -5.46
C SER A 328 -32.35 51.21 -5.68
N PRO A 329 -32.52 49.99 -5.14
CA PRO A 329 -31.65 48.88 -5.49
C PRO A 329 -32.11 48.31 -6.83
N THR A 330 -31.64 48.87 -7.95
CA THR A 330 -31.90 48.29 -9.27
C THR A 330 -30.91 47.15 -9.50
N VAL A 331 -31.25 45.95 -9.03
CA VAL A 331 -30.51 44.73 -9.34
C VAL A 331 -30.86 44.33 -10.78
N VAL A 332 -29.96 44.59 -11.72
CA VAL A 332 -30.11 44.09 -13.10
C VAL A 332 -29.78 42.60 -13.10
N VAL A 333 -30.81 41.77 -13.14
CA VAL A 333 -30.69 40.32 -13.29
C VAL A 333 -30.42 40.01 -14.76
N GLY A 334 -29.18 39.63 -15.09
CA GLY A 334 -28.86 39.03 -16.38
C GLY A 334 -29.61 37.71 -16.55
N HIS A 335 -30.29 37.55 -17.69
CA HIS A 335 -31.14 36.42 -18.11
C HIS A 335 -31.19 35.20 -17.18
N GLY A 336 -32.07 35.28 -16.17
CA GLY A 336 -32.43 34.21 -15.26
C GLY A 336 -33.61 34.64 -14.41
N VAL A 337 -34.59 33.76 -14.22
CA VAL A 337 -35.89 34.03 -13.58
C VAL A 337 -35.75 34.76 -12.23
N PRO A 338 -36.53 35.83 -11.94
CA PRO A 338 -36.38 36.60 -10.70
C PRO A 338 -36.85 35.80 -9.48
N GLN A 339 -35.99 35.65 -8.47
CA GLN A 339 -36.37 35.21 -7.13
C GLN A 339 -36.37 36.39 -6.14
N ARG A 340 -37.45 36.48 -5.36
CA ARG A 340 -37.73 37.52 -4.36
C ARG A 340 -36.63 37.61 -3.31
N VAL A 341 -36.05 38.79 -3.12
CA VAL A 341 -35.15 39.09 -1.99
C VAL A 341 -35.99 39.30 -0.73
N LEU A 342 -35.78 38.48 0.31
CA LEU A 342 -36.68 38.41 1.47
C LEU A 342 -36.26 39.27 2.68
N SER A 343 -35.06 39.86 2.73
CA SER A 343 -34.71 40.91 3.70
C SER A 343 -33.28 41.42 3.49
N VAL A 344 -33.06 42.69 3.80
CA VAL A 344 -31.74 43.33 3.88
C VAL A 344 -31.56 43.81 5.33
N HIS A 345 -30.57 43.27 6.03
CA HIS A 345 -30.20 43.75 7.36
C HIS A 345 -29.08 44.80 7.22
N MET A 346 -29.38 46.04 7.56
CA MET A 346 -28.38 47.11 7.71
C MET A 346 -27.69 46.96 9.08
N VAL A 347 -26.39 46.70 9.09
CA VAL A 347 -25.56 46.76 10.30
C VAL A 347 -25.12 48.21 10.51
N GLY A 348 -25.37 48.73 11.71
CA GLY A 348 -25.45 50.15 12.03
C GLY A 348 -24.22 51.00 11.68
N GLY A 349 -24.47 52.04 10.89
CA GLY A 349 -23.61 53.22 10.76
C GLY A 349 -24.28 54.43 11.40
N LYS A 350 -23.56 55.12 12.30
CA LYS A 350 -24.00 56.37 12.95
C LYS A 350 -24.20 57.47 11.90
N GLY A 351 -25.45 57.79 11.57
CA GLY A 351 -25.86 59.00 10.86
C GLY A 351 -26.77 59.86 11.74
N PRO A 352 -26.78 61.21 11.59
CA PRO A 352 -27.55 62.10 12.44
C PRO A 352 -29.06 61.90 12.25
N ALA A 353 -29.82 62.06 13.34
CA ALA A 353 -31.28 61.92 13.35
C ALA A 353 -31.97 63.05 12.57
N VAL A 354 -32.91 62.69 11.70
CA VAL A 354 -33.71 63.62 10.88
C VAL A 354 -35.09 63.81 11.54
N PRO A 355 -35.62 65.04 11.64
CA PRO A 355 -36.90 65.31 12.28
C PRO A 355 -38.10 64.82 11.45
N PRO A 356 -39.27 64.59 12.08
CA PRO A 356 -40.46 64.11 11.38
C PRO A 356 -41.05 65.21 10.49
N LYS A 357 -41.32 64.88 9.22
CA LYS A 357 -42.14 65.72 8.34
C LYS A 357 -43.62 65.35 8.47
N ARG A 358 -44.43 66.39 8.49
CA ARG A 358 -45.90 66.42 8.55
C ARG A 358 -46.55 65.86 7.30
#